data_AF-A0A4R0HSQ4-F1
#
_entry.id   AF-A0A4R0HSQ4-F1
#
_cell.length_a   1.000
_cell.length_b   1.000
_cell.length_c   1.000
_cell.angle_alpha   90.00
_cell.angle_beta   90.00
_cell.angle_gamma   90.00
#
_symmetry.space_group_name_H-M   'P 1'
#
loop_
_entity.id
_entity.type
_entity.pdbx_description
1 polymer ?
#
loop_
_entity_poly.entity_id
_entity_poly.type
_entity_poly.pdbx_seq_one_letter_code
_entity_poly.pdbx_strand_id
1 'polypeptide(L)'
;MAINNWWADDPSQRYWMEITTRAAPGYDLLAPKLDGGGLPQWSYTLVSHVQPGDRVLHYKTNLAGGGAVIGWSEAVTPPSTGTITWQARGTRGRARATAITGPSWFVALGGFNELDAWVRGRDLAAIDHQLFAVRDRLEQSYGRPVYFPFFRYRPGEIRAQQGYLVKFPLELFGLLPNLASASSAAVSEANLVEDEERPGTRAPRGAAARAQDPVLRAAIERRSLDVTKAHYVSLGAVDVDEIGKPYDLALTLDGVERHIEVKGSSLEIDTVELTLKEVLHAEDFQPTDLAVVDGISWKRMRDGSIKTSGGRLRLWRDWAPRDDSLSARKFAYSLPS
;
A
#
# COMPACT_ATOMS: atom_id res chain seq x y z
N MET A 1 -4.95 15.67 -23.78
CA MET A 1 -6.26 15.00 -23.98
C MET A 1 -6.99 15.04 -22.65
N ALA A 2 -8.28 15.40 -22.63
CA ALA A 2 -9.08 15.38 -21.40
C ALA A 2 -9.47 13.93 -21.04
N ILE A 3 -9.33 13.57 -19.77
CA ILE A 3 -9.75 12.28 -19.22
C ILE A 3 -11.06 12.49 -18.47
N ASN A 4 -12.04 11.61 -18.68
CA ASN A 4 -13.24 11.55 -17.85
C ASN A 4 -12.89 10.92 -16.49
N ASN A 5 -12.40 11.75 -15.56
CA ASN A 5 -11.89 11.36 -14.25
C ASN A 5 -13.02 11.08 -13.25
N TRP A 6 -13.98 10.22 -13.61
CA TRP A 6 -15.18 9.92 -12.81
C TRP A 6 -14.91 9.39 -11.39
N TRP A 7 -13.70 8.90 -11.13
CA TRP A 7 -13.26 8.41 -9.82
C TRP A 7 -12.64 9.49 -8.93
N ALA A 8 -12.46 10.73 -9.43
CA ALA A 8 -11.65 11.74 -8.75
C ALA A 8 -12.15 12.07 -7.34
N ASP A 9 -13.47 12.06 -7.14
CA ASP A 9 -14.12 12.38 -5.87
C ASP A 9 -14.50 11.13 -5.05
N ASP A 10 -14.12 9.93 -5.52
CA ASP A 10 -14.41 8.66 -4.85
C ASP A 10 -13.10 7.91 -4.51
N PRO A 11 -12.57 8.05 -3.29
CA PRO A 11 -11.35 7.37 -2.88
C PRO A 11 -11.49 5.85 -2.80
N SER A 12 -12.71 5.31 -2.82
CA SER A 12 -12.93 3.86 -2.89
C SER A 12 -12.66 3.30 -4.28
N GLN A 13 -12.57 4.14 -5.32
CA GLN A 13 -12.38 3.71 -6.71
C GLN A 13 -10.90 3.71 -7.13
N ARG A 14 -9.95 3.58 -6.19
CA ARG A 14 -8.49 3.69 -6.42
C ARG A 14 -7.82 2.40 -6.94
N TYR A 15 -8.45 1.75 -7.92
CA TYR A 15 -7.92 0.56 -8.58
C TYR A 15 -7.75 0.72 -10.09
N TRP A 16 -6.69 0.09 -10.59
CA TRP A 16 -6.27 0.11 -11.99
C TRP A 16 -5.94 -1.29 -12.46
N MET A 17 -5.93 -1.50 -13.76
CA MET A 17 -5.40 -2.73 -14.34
C MET A 17 -4.37 -2.41 -15.42
N GLU A 18 -3.14 -2.87 -15.23
CA GLU A 18 -2.08 -2.88 -16.23
C GLU A 18 -2.31 -4.07 -17.18
N ILE A 19 -2.25 -3.82 -18.47
CA ILE A 19 -2.35 -4.84 -19.52
C ILE A 19 -0.98 -4.98 -20.16
N THR A 20 -0.35 -6.14 -19.95
CA THR A 20 1.08 -6.30 -20.17
C THR A 20 1.47 -7.65 -20.78
N THR A 21 2.65 -7.67 -21.38
CA THR A 21 3.35 -8.88 -21.83
C THR A 21 4.70 -9.03 -21.14
N ARG A 22 5.01 -8.18 -20.15
CA ARG A 22 6.27 -8.23 -19.41
C ARG A 22 6.44 -9.60 -18.76
N ALA A 23 7.69 -10.08 -18.71
CA ALA A 23 8.01 -11.33 -18.04
C ALA A 23 7.60 -11.26 -16.56
N ALA A 24 8.04 -10.20 -15.87
CA ALA A 24 7.71 -9.89 -14.49
C ALA A 24 7.05 -8.48 -14.42
N PRO A 25 5.73 -8.39 -14.15
CA PRO A 25 5.07 -7.13 -13.84
C PRO A 25 5.26 -6.75 -12.37
N GLY A 26 4.73 -5.58 -11.98
CA GLY A 26 4.63 -5.19 -10.57
C GLY A 26 5.78 -4.36 -10.00
N TYR A 27 6.77 -3.98 -10.83
CA TYR A 27 7.87 -3.08 -10.44
C TYR A 27 7.60 -1.61 -10.76
N ASP A 28 6.88 -1.34 -11.85
CA ASP A 28 6.58 0.01 -12.29
C ASP A 28 5.37 0.04 -13.23
N LEU A 29 4.74 1.21 -13.34
CA LEU A 29 4.04 1.62 -14.53
C LEU A 29 4.95 2.55 -15.33
N LEU A 30 5.25 2.16 -16.57
CA LEU A 30 6.08 2.93 -17.46
C LEU A 30 5.42 3.02 -18.83
N ALA A 31 4.84 4.19 -19.12
CA ALA A 31 4.11 4.45 -20.35
C ALA A 31 4.67 5.66 -21.08
N PRO A 32 4.76 5.64 -22.41
CA PRO A 32 5.09 6.85 -23.15
C PRO A 32 3.95 7.86 -23.06
N LYS A 33 4.24 9.17 -23.04
CA LYS A 33 3.18 10.18 -23.04
C LYS A 33 2.42 10.28 -24.36
N LEU A 34 3.07 9.87 -25.45
CA LEU A 34 2.57 9.91 -26.82
C LEU A 34 2.58 8.50 -27.43
N ASP A 35 1.67 8.25 -28.36
CA ASP A 35 1.68 7.04 -29.16
C ASP A 35 2.73 7.09 -30.28
N GLY A 36 2.79 6.03 -31.10
CA GLY A 36 3.72 5.98 -32.23
C GLY A 36 3.43 6.98 -33.34
N GLY A 37 2.29 7.69 -33.30
CA GLY A 37 1.92 8.79 -34.18
C GLY A 37 2.23 10.17 -33.59
N GLY A 38 2.76 10.24 -32.37
CA GLY A 38 3.04 11.50 -31.67
C GLY A 38 1.80 12.12 -31.00
N LEU A 39 0.70 11.37 -30.87
CA LEU A 39 -0.53 11.86 -30.25
C LEU A 39 -0.68 11.32 -28.82
N PRO A 40 -1.25 12.08 -27.88
CA PRO A 40 -1.60 11.56 -26.57
C PRO A 40 -2.57 10.38 -26.69
N GLN A 41 -2.31 9.30 -25.94
CA GLN A 41 -3.17 8.13 -25.89
C GLN A 41 -3.77 7.98 -24.50
N TRP A 42 -5.09 7.81 -24.43
CA TRP A 42 -5.84 7.82 -23.17
C TRP A 42 -5.27 6.81 -22.17
N SER A 43 -4.93 5.59 -22.60
CA SER A 43 -4.43 4.53 -21.72
C SER A 43 -3.05 4.81 -21.14
N TYR A 44 -2.27 5.69 -21.77
CA TYR A 44 -1.00 6.15 -21.20
C TYR A 44 -1.22 7.34 -20.29
N THR A 45 -2.11 8.27 -20.68
CA THR A 45 -2.49 9.40 -19.85
C THR A 45 -3.06 8.96 -18.50
N LEU A 46 -3.77 7.83 -18.43
CA LEU A 46 -4.26 7.27 -17.15
C LEU A 46 -3.14 7.02 -16.12
N VAL A 47 -1.90 6.77 -16.53
CA VAL A 47 -0.76 6.62 -15.58
C VAL A 47 -0.54 7.91 -14.77
N SER A 48 -0.81 9.08 -15.35
CA SER A 48 -0.71 10.37 -14.65
C SER A 48 -1.77 10.60 -13.57
N HIS A 49 -2.79 9.72 -13.49
CA HIS A 49 -3.84 9.77 -12.47
C HIS A 49 -3.64 8.75 -11.35
N VAL A 50 -2.62 7.89 -11.44
CA VAL A 50 -2.29 6.92 -10.39
C VAL A 50 -1.69 7.67 -9.21
N GLN A 51 -2.10 7.32 -8.01
CA GLN A 51 -1.65 7.94 -6.76
C GLN A 51 -1.00 6.90 -5.83
N PRO A 52 -0.06 7.30 -4.95
CA PRO A 52 0.50 6.40 -3.93
C PRO A 52 -0.59 5.71 -3.11
N GLY A 53 -0.49 4.40 -2.94
CA GLY A 53 -1.50 3.54 -2.30
C GLY A 53 -2.56 2.97 -3.25
N ASP A 54 -2.61 3.41 -4.52
CA ASP A 54 -3.49 2.80 -5.51
C ASP A 54 -3.11 1.33 -5.75
N ARG A 55 -4.12 0.51 -6.01
CA ARG A 55 -3.94 -0.91 -6.34
C ARG A 55 -3.89 -1.08 -7.86
N VAL A 56 -2.87 -1.77 -8.35
CA VAL A 56 -2.68 -2.04 -9.78
C VAL A 56 -2.73 -3.54 -10.01
N LEU A 57 -3.80 -4.02 -10.63
CA LEU A 57 -3.91 -5.42 -11.06
C LEU A 57 -3.11 -5.64 -12.35
N HIS A 58 -2.46 -6.80 -12.48
CA HIS A 58 -1.62 -7.13 -13.64
C HIS A 58 -2.28 -8.20 -14.51
N TYR A 59 -2.77 -7.79 -15.68
CA TYR A 59 -3.30 -8.68 -16.70
C TYR A 59 -2.21 -9.04 -17.72
N LYS A 60 -1.76 -10.30 -17.72
CA LYS A 60 -0.82 -10.81 -18.73
C LYS A 60 -1.58 -11.33 -19.95
N THR A 61 -1.25 -10.82 -21.13
CA THR A 61 -1.94 -11.20 -22.37
C THR A 61 -1.31 -12.41 -23.08
N ASN A 62 -0.07 -12.77 -22.76
CA ASN A 62 0.75 -13.75 -23.47
C ASN A 62 0.88 -15.10 -22.73
N LEU A 63 -0.19 -15.53 -22.07
CA LEU A 63 -0.22 -16.79 -21.33
C LEU A 63 -0.79 -17.95 -22.17
N ALA A 64 -0.37 -19.16 -21.87
CA ALA A 64 -0.97 -20.37 -22.40
C ALA A 64 -2.45 -20.45 -21.97
N GLY A 65 -3.34 -20.63 -22.94
CA GLY A 65 -4.80 -20.63 -22.71
C GLY A 65 -5.45 -19.24 -22.66
N GLY A 66 -4.75 -18.18 -23.10
CA GLY A 66 -5.28 -16.83 -23.16
C GLY A 66 -4.89 -15.97 -21.95
N GLY A 67 -5.20 -14.68 -22.01
CA GLY A 67 -4.78 -13.73 -20.98
C GLY A 67 -5.49 -13.92 -19.63
N ALA A 68 -4.85 -13.43 -18.57
CA ALA A 68 -5.36 -13.54 -17.21
C ALA A 68 -4.86 -12.39 -16.32
N VAL A 69 -5.65 -12.04 -15.30
CA VAL A 69 -5.15 -11.29 -14.13
C VAL A 69 -4.37 -12.27 -13.27
N ILE A 70 -3.11 -11.96 -13.01
CA ILE A 70 -2.18 -12.88 -12.32
C ILE A 70 -1.78 -12.43 -10.91
N GLY A 71 -1.99 -11.15 -10.59
CA GLY A 71 -1.45 -10.54 -9.39
C GLY A 71 -1.80 -9.07 -9.32
N TRP A 72 -1.34 -8.42 -8.28
CA TRP A 72 -1.49 -6.99 -8.07
C TRP A 72 -0.30 -6.41 -7.33
N SER A 73 -0.06 -5.11 -7.50
CA SER A 73 0.94 -4.33 -6.76
C SER A 73 0.31 -3.06 -6.19
N GLU A 74 1.04 -2.37 -5.32
CA GLU A 74 0.72 -1.03 -4.83
C GLU A 74 1.53 0.03 -5.59
N ALA A 75 0.92 1.16 -5.92
CA ALA A 75 1.65 2.33 -6.37
C ALA A 75 2.39 2.99 -5.19
N VAL A 76 3.71 3.16 -5.31
CA VAL A 76 4.58 3.67 -4.23
C VAL A 76 4.87 5.15 -4.40
N THR A 77 5.06 5.63 -5.63
CA THR A 77 5.40 7.02 -5.91
C THR A 77 4.27 7.74 -6.63
N PRO A 78 4.17 9.07 -6.53
CA PRO A 78 3.35 9.83 -7.46
C PRO A 78 3.89 9.69 -8.91
N PRO A 79 3.07 9.99 -9.93
CA PRO A 79 3.50 9.97 -11.32
C PRO A 79 4.58 11.01 -11.57
N SER A 80 5.71 10.58 -12.10
CA SER A 80 6.79 11.45 -12.53
C SER A 80 6.97 11.39 -14.04
N THR A 81 7.77 12.33 -14.55
CA THR A 81 8.13 12.37 -15.97
C THR A 81 9.53 11.83 -16.15
N GLY A 82 9.71 10.93 -17.11
CA GLY A 82 11.01 10.45 -17.52
C GLY A 82 11.13 10.37 -19.03
N THR A 83 12.06 9.54 -19.48
CA THR A 83 12.24 9.19 -20.90
C THR A 83 12.18 7.68 -21.03
N ILE A 84 11.44 7.18 -22.04
CA ILE A 84 11.43 5.76 -22.41
C ILE A 84 11.81 5.62 -23.87
N THR A 85 12.50 4.54 -24.20
CA THR A 85 12.63 4.03 -25.57
C THR A 85 11.69 2.84 -25.72
N TRP A 86 10.70 2.95 -26.61
CA TRP A 86 9.68 1.91 -26.78
C TRP A 86 9.34 1.67 -28.25
N GLN A 87 8.77 0.51 -28.55
CA GLN A 87 8.21 0.19 -29.85
C GLN A 87 6.71 -0.06 -29.74
N ALA A 88 5.92 0.60 -30.58
CA ALA A 88 4.47 0.44 -30.59
C ALA A 88 4.07 -0.99 -30.99
N ARG A 89 3.22 -1.64 -30.18
CA ARG A 89 2.92 -3.08 -30.28
C ARG A 89 1.73 -3.45 -31.17
N GLY A 90 0.96 -2.46 -31.65
CA GLY A 90 -0.16 -2.67 -32.56
C GLY A 90 0.27 -3.12 -33.95
N THR A 91 -0.67 -3.63 -34.76
CA THR A 91 -0.44 -4.05 -36.16
C THR A 91 0.22 -2.96 -37.00
N ARG A 92 -0.14 -1.68 -36.76
CA ARG A 92 0.48 -0.51 -37.40
C ARG A 92 1.87 -0.17 -36.84
N GLY A 93 2.16 -0.50 -35.58
CA GLY A 93 3.45 -0.24 -34.94
C GLY A 93 4.53 -1.25 -35.33
N ARG A 94 4.15 -2.52 -35.54
CA ARG A 94 5.05 -3.57 -36.05
C ARG A 94 5.61 -3.26 -37.45
N ALA A 95 4.86 -2.54 -38.28
CA ALA A 95 5.29 -2.14 -39.62
C ALA A 95 6.37 -1.05 -39.63
N ARG A 96 6.52 -0.27 -38.54
CA ARG A 96 7.46 0.86 -38.48
C ARG A 96 8.89 0.50 -38.08
N ALA A 97 9.14 -0.71 -37.56
CA ALA A 97 10.46 -1.30 -37.22
C ALA A 97 11.45 -0.50 -36.32
N THR A 98 11.25 0.80 -36.08
CA THR A 98 12.18 1.64 -35.29
C THR A 98 11.61 1.93 -33.91
N ALA A 99 12.42 1.75 -32.87
CA ALA A 99 12.09 2.19 -31.52
C ALA A 99 12.03 3.73 -31.46
N ILE A 100 11.07 4.25 -30.71
CA ILE A 100 10.86 5.68 -30.51
C ILE A 100 11.32 6.01 -29.10
N THR A 101 12.12 7.06 -28.96
CA THR A 101 12.49 7.63 -27.66
C THR A 101 11.70 8.91 -27.43
N GLY A 102 11.17 9.08 -26.23
CA GLY A 102 10.31 10.22 -25.92
C GLY A 102 9.90 10.27 -24.46
N PRO A 103 9.15 11.32 -24.08
CA PRO A 103 8.74 11.53 -22.70
C PRO A 103 7.84 10.38 -22.23
N SER A 104 8.02 9.98 -20.98
CA SER A 104 7.26 8.92 -20.33
C SER A 104 6.58 9.41 -19.04
N TRP A 105 5.55 8.68 -18.66
CA TRP A 105 5.05 8.59 -17.30
C TRP A 105 5.75 7.45 -16.58
N PHE A 106 6.13 7.67 -15.33
CA PHE A 106 6.69 6.66 -14.44
C PHE A 106 5.97 6.68 -13.10
N VAL A 107 5.60 5.50 -12.60
CA VAL A 107 5.13 5.27 -11.23
C VAL A 107 5.84 4.02 -10.73
N ALA A 108 6.57 4.11 -9.62
CA ALA A 108 7.13 2.92 -8.97
C ALA A 108 6.00 2.09 -8.37
N LEU A 109 6.04 0.78 -8.58
CA LEU A 109 5.15 -0.17 -7.95
C LEU A 109 5.94 -1.04 -6.97
N GLY A 110 5.28 -1.47 -5.90
CA GLY A 110 5.86 -2.29 -4.85
C GLY A 110 4.94 -3.41 -4.43
N GLY A 111 5.52 -4.44 -3.80
CA GLY A 111 4.78 -5.54 -3.21
C GLY A 111 3.93 -6.29 -4.24
N PHE A 112 4.56 -6.87 -5.27
CA PHE A 112 3.83 -7.75 -6.19
C PHE A 112 3.31 -8.96 -5.43
N ASN A 113 1.98 -9.08 -5.38
CA ASN A 113 1.25 -10.18 -4.79
C ASN A 113 0.66 -11.03 -5.91
N GLU A 114 1.14 -12.26 -6.05
CA GLU A 114 0.56 -13.24 -6.97
C GLU A 114 -0.80 -13.72 -6.45
N LEU A 115 -1.75 -13.93 -7.35
CA LEU A 115 -3.04 -14.52 -6.99
C LEU A 115 -2.91 -16.04 -6.86
N ASP A 116 -3.49 -16.60 -5.80
CA ASP A 116 -3.63 -18.05 -5.63
C ASP A 116 -4.35 -18.71 -6.81
N ALA A 117 -5.30 -18.00 -7.41
CA ALA A 117 -6.04 -18.43 -8.59
C ALA A 117 -6.21 -17.29 -9.58
N TRP A 118 -5.50 -17.37 -10.71
CA TRP A 118 -5.57 -16.37 -11.78
C TRP A 118 -6.97 -16.24 -12.37
N VAL A 119 -7.41 -15.01 -12.63
CA VAL A 119 -8.69 -14.73 -13.29
C VAL A 119 -8.50 -14.73 -14.80
N ARG A 120 -9.03 -15.73 -15.48
CA ARG A 120 -8.90 -15.97 -16.92
C ARG A 120 -10.13 -15.53 -17.69
N GLY A 121 -10.00 -15.46 -19.01
CA GLY A 121 -11.12 -15.13 -19.91
C GLY A 121 -12.37 -16.00 -19.73
N ARG A 122 -12.22 -17.28 -19.35
CA ARG A 122 -13.35 -18.16 -19.05
C ARG A 122 -14.12 -17.75 -17.79
N ASP A 123 -13.42 -17.25 -16.78
CA ASP A 123 -14.03 -16.82 -15.52
C ASP A 123 -14.82 -15.54 -15.75
N LEU A 124 -14.26 -14.63 -16.57
CA LEU A 124 -14.97 -13.44 -17.05
C LEU A 124 -16.20 -13.81 -17.89
N ALA A 125 -16.08 -14.77 -18.80
CA ALA A 125 -17.18 -15.21 -19.66
C ALA A 125 -18.34 -15.82 -18.85
N ALA A 126 -18.04 -16.52 -17.76
CA ALA A 126 -19.07 -17.07 -16.86
C ALA A 126 -19.93 -15.99 -16.19
N ILE A 127 -19.39 -14.77 -16.01
CA ILE A 127 -20.09 -13.63 -15.41
C ILE A 127 -20.42 -12.52 -16.42
N ASP A 128 -20.43 -12.82 -17.72
CA ASP A 128 -20.58 -11.83 -18.82
C ASP A 128 -21.69 -10.80 -18.55
N HIS A 129 -22.91 -11.26 -18.26
CA HIS A 129 -24.03 -10.37 -18.00
C HIS A 129 -23.80 -9.42 -16.81
N GLN A 130 -23.28 -9.94 -15.69
CA GLN A 130 -23.03 -9.15 -14.48
C GLN A 130 -21.87 -8.16 -14.71
N LEU A 131 -20.82 -8.61 -15.40
CA LEU A 131 -19.63 -7.83 -15.69
C LEU A 131 -19.98 -6.56 -16.49
N PHE A 132 -20.76 -6.70 -17.57
CA PHE A 132 -21.14 -5.54 -18.38
C PHE A 132 -22.30 -4.74 -17.77
N ALA A 133 -23.12 -5.33 -16.90
CA ALA A 133 -24.08 -4.55 -16.11
C ALA A 133 -23.39 -3.57 -15.15
N VAL A 134 -22.20 -3.89 -14.62
CA VAL A 134 -21.37 -2.91 -13.87
C VAL A 134 -20.95 -1.77 -14.78
N ARG A 135 -20.40 -2.07 -15.97
CA ARG A 135 -20.00 -1.04 -16.94
C ARG A 135 -21.17 -0.11 -17.27
N ASP A 136 -22.32 -0.68 -17.62
CA ASP A 136 -23.47 0.08 -18.10
C ASP A 136 -24.01 1.01 -16.99
N ARG A 137 -24.01 0.56 -15.73
CA ARG A 137 -24.33 1.42 -14.56
C ARG A 137 -23.33 2.56 -14.38
N LEU A 138 -22.04 2.30 -14.50
CA LEU A 138 -21.02 3.34 -14.39
C LEU A 138 -21.14 4.36 -15.53
N GLU A 139 -21.36 3.90 -16.76
CA GLU A 139 -21.58 4.80 -17.91
C GLU A 139 -22.85 5.65 -17.75
N GLN A 140 -23.90 5.09 -17.11
CA GLN A 140 -25.13 5.84 -16.80
C GLN A 140 -24.90 6.90 -15.71
N SER A 141 -24.15 6.58 -14.66
CA SER A 141 -23.90 7.50 -13.54
C SER A 141 -22.89 8.60 -13.88
N TYR A 142 -21.85 8.27 -14.66
CA TYR A 142 -20.67 9.12 -14.83
C TYR A 142 -20.36 9.51 -16.27
N GLY A 143 -21.20 9.06 -17.23
CA GLY A 143 -20.95 9.29 -18.65
C GLY A 143 -19.80 8.44 -19.21
N ARG A 144 -19.46 8.69 -20.48
CA ARG A 144 -18.49 7.89 -21.24
C ARG A 144 -17.25 8.71 -21.61
N PRO A 145 -16.06 8.10 -21.67
CA PRO A 145 -15.76 6.70 -21.34
C PRO A 145 -15.54 6.49 -19.83
N VAL A 146 -15.80 5.28 -19.35
CA VAL A 146 -15.44 4.85 -17.97
C VAL A 146 -14.13 4.06 -17.90
N TYR A 147 -13.45 3.88 -19.04
CA TYR A 147 -12.20 3.12 -19.18
C TYR A 147 -12.29 1.68 -18.64
N PHE A 148 -13.45 1.04 -18.89
CA PHE A 148 -13.75 -0.29 -18.38
C PHE A 148 -12.74 -1.35 -18.87
N PRO A 149 -12.30 -2.29 -18.02
CA PRO A 149 -11.12 -3.11 -18.29
C PRO A 149 -11.31 -4.18 -19.36
N PHE A 150 -12.56 -4.57 -19.65
CA PHE A 150 -12.86 -5.71 -20.51
C PHE A 150 -13.83 -5.35 -21.64
N PHE A 151 -13.78 -6.15 -22.72
CA PHE A 151 -14.75 -6.08 -23.82
C PHE A 151 -15.07 -7.48 -24.35
N ARG A 152 -16.28 -7.64 -24.92
CA ARG A 152 -16.68 -8.85 -25.64
C ARG A 152 -15.94 -8.90 -26.96
N TYR A 153 -15.06 -9.88 -27.14
CA TYR A 153 -14.32 -10.05 -28.39
C TYR A 153 -15.15 -10.87 -29.40
N ARG A 154 -15.69 -12.00 -28.96
CA ARG A 154 -16.56 -12.92 -29.71
C ARG A 154 -17.54 -13.59 -28.75
N PRO A 155 -18.59 -14.29 -29.24
CA PRO A 155 -19.48 -15.04 -28.36
C PRO A 155 -18.70 -15.99 -27.44
N GLY A 156 -18.91 -15.87 -26.12
CA GLY A 156 -18.20 -16.67 -25.11
C GLY A 156 -16.74 -16.28 -24.86
N GLU A 157 -16.23 -15.19 -25.46
CA GLU A 157 -14.85 -14.76 -25.29
C GLU A 157 -14.76 -13.29 -24.88
N ILE A 158 -14.32 -13.07 -23.64
CA ILE A 158 -14.04 -11.74 -23.08
C ILE A 158 -12.53 -11.53 -23.00
N ARG A 159 -12.07 -10.33 -23.37
CA ARG A 159 -10.66 -9.93 -23.34
C ARG A 159 -10.49 -8.59 -22.63
N ALA A 160 -9.29 -8.36 -22.10
CA ALA A 160 -8.87 -7.05 -21.63
C ALA A 160 -8.76 -6.05 -22.80
N GLN A 161 -9.01 -4.77 -22.53
CA GLN A 161 -8.92 -3.68 -23.52
C GLN A 161 -7.59 -3.62 -24.28
N GLN A 162 -7.60 -3.02 -25.45
CA GLN A 162 -6.38 -2.71 -26.21
C GLN A 162 -5.77 -1.37 -25.73
N GLY A 163 -5.33 -1.34 -24.48
CA GLY A 163 -4.66 -0.20 -23.84
C GLY A 163 -3.54 -0.68 -22.92
N TYR A 164 -2.76 0.26 -22.37
CA TYR A 164 -1.75 -0.06 -21.36
C TYR A 164 -2.32 -0.09 -19.94
N LEU A 165 -2.99 1.00 -19.53
CA LEU A 165 -3.66 1.10 -18.25
C LEU A 165 -5.15 1.36 -18.48
N VAL A 166 -5.99 0.78 -17.63
CA VAL A 166 -7.45 0.97 -17.59
C VAL A 166 -7.92 1.11 -16.15
N LYS A 167 -9.14 1.61 -15.94
CA LYS A 167 -9.77 1.58 -14.61
C LYS A 167 -10.16 0.15 -14.27
N PHE A 168 -10.12 -0.16 -12.98
CA PHE A 168 -10.73 -1.36 -12.42
C PHE A 168 -11.77 -0.92 -11.38
N PRO A 169 -13.07 -0.89 -11.70
CA PRO A 169 -14.07 -0.43 -10.76
C PRO A 169 -14.16 -1.32 -9.51
N LEU A 170 -14.39 -0.73 -8.34
CA LEU A 170 -14.51 -1.44 -7.06
C LEU A 170 -15.56 -2.57 -7.13
N GLU A 171 -16.65 -2.35 -7.86
CA GLU A 171 -17.77 -3.27 -8.00
C GLU A 171 -17.34 -4.63 -8.60
N LEU A 172 -16.22 -4.67 -9.34
CA LEU A 172 -15.71 -5.91 -9.93
C LEU A 172 -15.15 -6.88 -8.89
N PHE A 173 -14.72 -6.41 -7.72
CA PHE A 173 -14.28 -7.30 -6.64
C PHE A 173 -15.42 -8.17 -6.10
N GLY A 174 -16.66 -7.65 -6.10
CA GLY A 174 -17.83 -8.44 -5.71
C GLY A 174 -18.21 -9.54 -6.70
N LEU A 175 -17.74 -9.45 -7.95
CA LEU A 175 -18.00 -10.45 -9.00
C LEU A 175 -16.84 -11.45 -9.17
N LEU A 176 -15.64 -11.06 -8.73
CA LEU A 176 -14.39 -11.80 -8.94
C LEU A 176 -13.71 -12.03 -7.58
N PRO A 177 -14.19 -13.02 -6.78
CA PRO A 177 -13.72 -13.23 -5.41
C PRO A 177 -12.23 -13.57 -5.33
N ASN A 178 -11.65 -14.14 -6.39
CA ASN A 178 -10.21 -14.40 -6.50
C ASN A 178 -9.36 -13.12 -6.42
N LEU A 179 -9.97 -11.94 -6.59
CA LEU A 179 -9.30 -10.65 -6.52
C LEU A 179 -9.47 -9.98 -5.15
N ALA A 180 -10.13 -10.62 -4.18
CA ALA A 180 -10.43 -10.02 -2.88
C ALA A 180 -9.19 -9.48 -2.17
N SER A 181 -8.04 -10.17 -2.29
CA SER A 181 -6.76 -9.75 -1.71
C SER A 181 -6.25 -8.41 -2.25
N ALA A 182 -6.68 -7.99 -3.45
CA ALA A 182 -6.31 -6.71 -4.05
C ALA A 182 -7.27 -5.57 -3.67
N SER A 183 -8.44 -5.86 -3.08
CA SER A 183 -9.39 -4.83 -2.64
C SER A 183 -8.93 -4.18 -1.34
N SER A 184 -9.04 -2.85 -1.21
CA SER A 184 -8.67 -2.12 0.02
C SER A 184 -9.54 -2.50 1.22
N ALA A 185 -10.73 -3.06 0.99
CA ALA A 185 -11.55 -3.70 2.02
C ALA A 185 -10.81 -4.88 2.71
N ALA A 186 -9.87 -5.53 2.01
CA ALA A 186 -9.02 -6.58 2.59
C ALA A 186 -7.73 -6.04 3.24
N VAL A 187 -7.39 -4.75 3.08
CA VAL A 187 -6.13 -4.17 3.61
C VAL A 187 -6.36 -3.09 4.68
N SER A 188 -7.61 -2.62 4.87
CA SER A 188 -7.94 -1.62 5.90
C SER A 188 -8.26 -2.20 7.29
N GLU A 189 -8.51 -3.51 7.42
CA GLU A 189 -8.79 -4.16 8.72
C GLU A 189 -7.92 -5.40 9.01
N ALA A 190 -7.27 -6.01 8.01
CA ALA A 190 -6.66 -7.34 8.18
C ALA A 190 -5.27 -7.38 8.83
N ASN A 191 -4.65 -6.25 9.20
CA ASN A 191 -3.29 -6.22 9.78
C ASN A 191 -3.15 -5.33 11.02
N LEU A 192 -4.27 -4.94 11.64
CA LEU A 192 -4.30 -4.50 13.02
C LEU A 192 -4.82 -5.66 13.86
N VAL A 193 -3.95 -6.27 14.64
CA VAL A 193 -4.40 -7.21 15.67
C VAL A 193 -4.87 -6.37 16.84
N GLU A 194 -6.13 -6.55 17.25
CA GLU A 194 -6.62 -5.96 18.49
C GLU A 194 -5.92 -6.62 19.69
N ASP A 195 -5.50 -5.79 20.64
CA ASP A 195 -4.88 -6.25 21.88
C ASP A 195 -5.89 -6.94 22.84
N GLU A 196 -7.19 -7.08 22.51
CA GLU A 196 -8.21 -7.44 23.50
C GLU A 196 -8.74 -8.88 23.53
N GLU A 197 -8.75 -9.73 22.49
CA GLU A 197 -9.31 -11.09 22.67
C GLU A 197 -8.67 -12.17 21.78
N ARG A 198 -7.67 -12.90 22.31
CA ARG A 198 -7.43 -14.34 22.01
C ARG A 198 -6.26 -14.91 22.83
N PRO A 199 -6.26 -16.23 23.11
CA PRO A 199 -5.10 -16.97 23.60
C PRO A 199 -4.06 -17.09 22.47
N GLY A 200 -3.28 -16.04 22.27
CA GLY A 200 -2.16 -16.01 21.35
C GLY A 200 -1.15 -14.98 21.85
N THR A 201 0.08 -15.40 22.13
CA THR A 201 1.13 -14.51 22.62
C THR A 201 1.77 -13.67 21.52
N ARG A 202 1.47 -13.92 20.23
CA ARG A 202 2.23 -13.37 19.09
C ARG A 202 1.32 -12.89 17.96
N ALA A 203 1.59 -11.69 17.46
CA ALA A 203 0.94 -11.14 16.28
C ALA A 203 1.40 -11.85 14.98
N PRO A 204 0.56 -11.94 13.94
CA PRO A 204 0.98 -12.38 12.61
C PRO A 204 2.14 -11.54 12.09
N ARG A 205 3.04 -12.19 11.34
CA ARG A 205 4.22 -11.54 10.75
C ARG A 205 3.79 -10.38 9.85
N GLY A 206 4.35 -9.19 10.04
CA GLY A 206 4.01 -8.01 9.22
C GLY A 206 2.77 -7.23 9.70
N ALA A 207 2.03 -7.73 10.68
CA ALA A 207 0.90 -7.04 11.28
C ALA A 207 1.39 -6.10 12.38
N ALA A 208 0.83 -4.90 12.44
CA ALA A 208 1.06 -4.01 13.58
C ALA A 208 -0.06 -4.28 14.60
N ALA A 209 0.26 -4.32 15.88
CA ALA A 209 -0.74 -4.47 16.93
C ALA A 209 -1.14 -3.09 17.46
N ARG A 210 -2.43 -2.91 17.77
CA ARG A 210 -2.93 -1.66 18.39
C ARG A 210 -4.14 -1.93 19.27
N ALA A 211 -4.08 -1.54 20.54
CA ALA A 211 -5.24 -1.44 21.40
C ALA A 211 -6.21 -0.34 20.92
N GLN A 212 -7.46 -0.71 20.65
CA GLN A 212 -8.56 0.22 20.35
C GLN A 212 -9.09 0.90 21.62
N ASP A 213 -9.10 0.20 22.77
CA ASP A 213 -9.45 0.82 24.04
C ASP A 213 -8.43 1.90 24.41
N PRO A 214 -8.84 3.18 24.51
CA PRO A 214 -7.95 4.28 24.87
C PRO A 214 -7.26 4.09 26.23
N VAL A 215 -7.92 3.45 27.20
CA VAL A 215 -7.39 3.23 28.55
C VAL A 215 -6.29 2.17 28.53
N LEU A 216 -6.54 1.05 27.84
CA LEU A 216 -5.52 0.02 27.61
C LEU A 216 -4.33 0.56 26.82
N ARG A 217 -4.59 1.31 25.75
CA ARG A 217 -3.54 1.93 24.92
C ARG A 217 -2.63 2.83 25.75
N ALA A 218 -3.22 3.70 26.57
CA ALA A 218 -2.46 4.58 27.45
C ALA A 218 -1.64 3.81 28.51
N ALA A 219 -2.18 2.71 29.05
CA ALA A 219 -1.48 1.88 30.01
C ALA A 219 -0.29 1.13 29.38
N ILE A 220 -0.45 0.60 28.15
CA ILE A 220 0.62 -0.03 27.37
C ILE A 220 1.72 0.98 27.06
N GLU A 221 1.35 2.16 26.57
CA GLU A 221 2.27 3.28 26.26
C GLU A 221 3.11 3.67 27.49
N ARG A 222 2.45 3.91 28.63
CA ARG A 222 3.11 4.21 29.90
C ARG A 222 4.08 3.10 30.32
N ARG A 223 3.65 1.83 30.25
CA ARG A 223 4.52 0.69 30.61
C ARG A 223 5.75 0.60 29.71
N SER A 224 5.59 0.82 28.40
CA SER A 224 6.72 0.78 27.47
C SER A 224 7.74 1.89 27.74
N LEU A 225 7.28 3.09 28.13
CA LEU A 225 8.16 4.18 28.56
C LEU A 225 8.92 3.80 29.83
N ASP A 226 8.21 3.33 30.87
CA ASP A 226 8.82 2.99 32.15
C ASP A 226 9.90 1.89 32.01
N VAL A 227 9.63 0.86 31.21
CA VAL A 227 10.60 -0.22 30.94
C VAL A 227 11.83 0.31 30.20
N THR A 228 11.62 1.14 29.17
CA THR A 228 12.71 1.72 28.39
C THR A 228 13.57 2.65 29.24
N LYS A 229 12.95 3.53 30.04
CA LYS A 229 13.66 4.40 30.98
C LYS A 229 14.49 3.62 31.98
N ALA A 230 13.88 2.61 32.63
CA ALA A 230 14.59 1.78 33.60
C ALA A 230 15.81 1.09 32.99
N HIS A 231 15.71 0.66 31.72
CA HIS A 231 16.85 0.10 30.99
C HIS A 231 17.98 1.12 30.82
N TYR A 232 17.71 2.31 30.27
CA TYR A 232 18.76 3.31 30.06
C TYR A 232 19.35 3.84 31.37
N VAL A 233 18.54 4.05 32.40
CA VAL A 233 19.04 4.42 33.73
C VAL A 233 19.98 3.33 34.27
N SER A 234 19.66 2.06 34.06
CA SER A 234 20.56 0.95 34.46
C SER A 234 21.88 0.91 33.67
N LEU A 235 21.91 1.52 32.48
CA LEU A 235 23.12 1.71 31.68
C LEU A 235 23.91 2.97 32.07
N GLY A 236 23.41 3.76 33.03
CA GLY A 236 24.04 5.00 33.49
C GLY A 236 23.57 6.26 32.76
N ALA A 237 22.44 6.21 32.06
CA ALA A 237 21.87 7.41 31.45
C ALA A 237 21.45 8.44 32.51
N VAL A 238 21.66 9.71 32.18
CA VAL A 238 21.25 10.88 32.94
C VAL A 238 20.34 11.76 32.10
N ASP A 239 19.70 12.76 32.71
CA ASP A 239 18.81 13.72 32.03
C ASP A 239 17.70 13.05 31.19
N VAL A 240 17.02 12.07 31.79
CA VAL A 240 16.01 11.24 31.10
C VAL A 240 14.64 11.93 31.09
N ASP A 241 14.31 12.58 29.99
CA ASP A 241 13.08 13.36 29.81
C ASP A 241 12.04 12.65 28.92
N GLU A 242 10.75 12.80 29.24
CA GLU A 242 9.61 12.43 28.37
C GLU A 242 9.24 13.62 27.49
N ILE A 243 9.40 13.48 26.17
CA ILE A 243 9.17 14.54 25.18
C ILE A 243 7.80 14.37 24.50
N GLY A 244 7.52 13.16 24.01
CA GLY A 244 6.26 12.76 23.40
C GLY A 244 6.17 12.95 21.87
N LYS A 245 6.70 14.04 21.28
CA LYS A 245 6.85 14.20 19.81
C LYS A 245 8.00 15.16 19.47
N PRO A 246 8.79 14.90 18.40
CA PRO A 246 8.62 13.85 17.40
C PRO A 246 9.16 12.47 17.79
N TYR A 247 9.67 12.34 19.02
CA TYR A 247 10.13 11.12 19.67
C TYR A 247 9.68 11.11 21.14
N ASP A 248 9.80 9.98 21.81
CA ASP A 248 9.24 9.78 23.15
C ASP A 248 10.18 10.21 24.29
N LEU A 249 11.46 9.85 24.21
CA LEU A 249 12.43 10.14 25.28
C LEU A 249 13.68 10.85 24.75
N ALA A 250 14.18 11.82 25.51
CA ALA A 250 15.54 12.34 25.39
C ALA A 250 16.36 11.87 26.61
N LEU A 251 17.63 11.54 26.41
CA LEU A 251 18.55 11.26 27.50
C LEU A 251 20.00 11.48 27.09
N THR A 252 20.89 11.57 28.08
CA THR A 252 22.34 11.57 27.88
C THR A 252 22.93 10.25 28.36
N LEU A 253 23.61 9.52 27.47
CA LEU A 253 24.35 8.30 27.80
C LEU A 253 25.80 8.47 27.36
N ASP A 254 26.76 8.23 28.27
CA ASP A 254 28.20 8.41 28.03
C ASP A 254 28.55 9.82 27.48
N GLY A 255 27.80 10.84 27.91
CA GLY A 255 27.97 12.23 27.47
C GLY A 255 27.39 12.55 26.09
N VAL A 256 26.66 11.61 25.48
CA VAL A 256 26.00 11.79 24.17
C VAL A 256 24.49 11.86 24.36
N GLU A 257 23.88 12.92 23.84
CA GLU A 257 22.43 13.04 23.74
C GLU A 257 21.87 12.01 22.75
N ARG A 258 20.84 11.28 23.17
CA ARG A 258 20.14 10.28 22.36
C ARG A 258 18.65 10.56 22.39
N HIS A 259 18.01 10.42 21.23
CA HIS A 259 16.55 10.43 21.10
C HIS A 259 16.03 9.00 20.97
N ILE A 260 14.91 8.69 21.60
CA ILE A 260 14.36 7.33 21.61
C ILE A 260 12.89 7.38 21.24
N GLU A 261 12.54 6.59 20.23
CA GLU A 261 11.16 6.26 19.86
C GLU A 261 10.76 4.95 20.54
N VAL A 262 9.62 4.95 21.24
CA VAL A 262 9.16 3.85 22.09
C VAL A 262 7.83 3.28 21.60
N LYS A 263 7.83 1.99 21.27
CA LYS A 263 6.62 1.27 20.83
C LYS A 263 6.24 0.18 21.82
N GLY A 264 4.98 0.17 22.24
CA GLY A 264 4.43 -0.81 23.18
C GLY A 264 3.39 -1.74 22.54
N SER A 265 3.35 -3.01 22.96
CA SER A 265 2.25 -3.93 22.61
C SER A 265 2.03 -5.01 23.70
N SER A 266 0.79 -5.49 23.82
CA SER A 266 0.49 -6.65 24.67
C SER A 266 0.86 -8.00 24.02
N LEU A 267 0.97 -8.02 22.69
CA LEU A 267 1.40 -9.17 21.90
C LEU A 267 2.91 -9.11 21.66
N GLU A 268 3.53 -10.25 21.35
CA GLU A 268 4.85 -10.28 20.71
C GLU A 268 4.72 -9.85 19.25
N ILE A 269 5.48 -8.83 18.84
CA ILE A 269 5.35 -8.21 17.51
C ILE A 269 6.68 -8.23 16.76
N ASP A 270 6.64 -8.13 15.43
CA ASP A 270 7.83 -7.88 14.61
C ASP A 270 7.72 -6.62 13.75
N THR A 271 6.57 -5.96 13.81
CA THR A 271 6.23 -4.79 12.99
C THR A 271 5.57 -3.74 13.89
N VAL A 272 5.99 -2.49 13.75
CA VAL A 272 5.46 -1.35 14.52
C VAL A 272 4.86 -0.30 13.59
N GLU A 273 3.88 0.47 14.07
CA GLU A 273 3.42 1.67 13.36
C GLU A 273 4.35 2.84 13.68
N LEU A 274 4.90 3.47 12.63
CA LEU A 274 5.64 4.73 12.73
C LEU A 274 4.84 5.86 12.08
N THR A 275 4.88 7.06 12.67
CA THR A 275 4.38 8.26 12.01
C THR A 275 5.46 8.87 11.12
N LEU A 276 5.04 9.65 10.11
CA LEU A 276 5.99 10.35 9.22
C LEU A 276 6.97 11.24 10.01
N LYS A 277 6.51 11.86 11.11
CA LYS A 277 7.37 12.71 11.94
C LYS A 277 8.46 11.91 12.64
N GLU A 278 8.16 10.70 13.09
CA GLU A 278 9.13 9.80 13.73
C GLU A 278 10.19 9.34 12.72
N VAL A 279 9.75 8.99 11.50
CA VAL A 279 10.66 8.60 10.39
C VAL A 279 11.60 9.75 10.04
N LEU A 280 11.06 10.93 9.72
CA LEU A 280 11.86 12.10 9.34
C LEU A 280 12.82 12.50 10.46
N HIS A 281 12.38 12.45 11.72
CA HIS A 281 13.26 12.78 12.85
C HIS A 281 14.44 11.82 13.00
N ALA A 282 14.22 10.52 12.81
CA ALA A 282 15.29 9.53 12.87
C ALA A 282 16.28 9.64 11.68
N GLU A 283 15.84 10.19 10.55
CA GLU A 283 16.72 10.53 9.42
C GLU A 283 17.54 11.80 9.70
N ASP A 284 16.91 12.81 10.31
CA ASP A 284 17.52 14.12 10.55
C ASP A 284 18.43 14.17 11.79
N PHE A 285 18.16 13.34 12.81
CA PHE A 285 18.90 13.31 14.07
C PHE A 285 19.48 11.92 14.36
N GLN A 286 20.79 11.88 14.63
CA GLN A 286 21.47 10.72 15.17
C GLN A 286 22.36 11.12 16.36
N PRO A 287 22.42 10.30 17.42
CA PRO A 287 21.84 8.95 17.52
C PRO A 287 20.34 8.94 17.89
N THR A 288 19.55 8.19 17.12
CA THR A 288 18.15 7.87 17.45
C THR A 288 18.00 6.37 17.69
N ASP A 289 17.35 5.95 18.77
CA ASP A 289 17.10 4.54 19.08
C ASP A 289 15.63 4.18 18.90
N LEU A 290 15.35 2.96 18.43
CA LEU A 290 14.01 2.38 18.45
C LEU A 290 13.93 1.35 19.57
N ALA A 291 13.09 1.62 20.57
CA ALA A 291 12.78 0.71 21.66
C ALA A 291 11.40 0.09 21.46
N VAL A 292 11.34 -1.24 21.40
CA VAL A 292 10.06 -1.97 21.31
C VAL A 292 9.88 -2.81 22.57
N VAL A 293 8.80 -2.55 23.31
CA VAL A 293 8.40 -3.31 24.49
C VAL A 293 7.14 -4.11 24.16
N ASP A 294 7.32 -5.41 23.92
CA ASP A 294 6.24 -6.29 23.47
C ASP A 294 5.94 -7.40 24.49
N GLY A 295 4.80 -8.09 24.36
CA GLY A 295 4.38 -9.07 25.35
C GLY A 295 4.02 -8.47 26.73
N ILE A 296 3.51 -7.24 26.76
CA ILE A 296 3.06 -6.59 28.00
C ILE A 296 1.80 -7.29 28.52
N SER A 297 1.88 -7.84 29.73
CA SER A 297 0.72 -8.42 30.40
C SER A 297 -0.12 -7.32 31.04
N TRP A 298 -1.44 -7.40 30.91
CA TRP A 298 -2.35 -6.43 31.52
C TRP A 298 -3.58 -7.09 32.14
N LYS A 299 -4.21 -6.39 33.09
CA LYS A 299 -5.47 -6.79 33.73
C LYS A 299 -6.35 -5.56 33.95
N ARG A 300 -7.64 -5.67 33.60
CA ARG A 300 -8.64 -4.66 33.93
C ARG A 300 -9.10 -4.82 35.37
N MET A 301 -9.05 -3.73 36.12
CA MET A 301 -9.47 -3.65 37.51
C MET A 301 -10.97 -3.33 37.59
N ARG A 302 -11.57 -3.52 38.77
CA ARG A 302 -13.02 -3.27 38.98
C ARG A 302 -13.43 -1.81 38.78
N ASP A 303 -12.50 -0.88 38.98
CA ASP A 303 -12.69 0.57 38.77
C ASP A 303 -12.49 1.00 37.30
N GLY A 304 -12.26 0.05 36.39
CA GLY A 304 -12.00 0.31 34.98
C GLY A 304 -10.55 0.65 34.66
N SER A 305 -9.67 0.80 35.66
CA SER A 305 -8.24 1.03 35.43
C SER A 305 -7.54 -0.23 34.89
N ILE A 306 -6.43 -0.02 34.18
CA ILE A 306 -5.61 -1.11 33.64
C ILE A 306 -4.31 -1.19 34.43
N LYS A 307 -4.00 -2.39 34.97
CA LYS A 307 -2.69 -2.68 35.54
C LYS A 307 -1.86 -3.47 34.54
N THR A 308 -0.63 -3.03 34.31
CA THR A 308 0.34 -3.65 33.38
C THR A 308 1.54 -4.22 34.13
N SER A 309 2.14 -5.29 33.60
CA SER A 309 3.37 -5.90 34.12
C SER A 309 4.14 -6.62 33.00
N GLY A 310 5.41 -6.94 33.26
CA GLY A 310 6.25 -7.62 32.26
C GLY A 310 6.60 -6.72 31.08
N GLY A 311 6.68 -7.30 29.88
CA GLY A 311 7.15 -6.66 28.66
C GLY A 311 8.61 -7.00 28.36
N ARG A 312 8.87 -7.49 27.15
CA ARG A 312 10.20 -7.79 26.62
C ARG A 312 10.69 -6.56 25.85
N LEU A 313 11.77 -5.95 26.34
CA LEU A 313 12.44 -4.85 25.64
C LEU A 313 13.34 -5.42 24.54
N ARG A 314 13.21 -4.88 23.33
CA ARG A 314 14.15 -5.04 22.22
C ARG A 314 14.59 -3.65 21.77
N LEU A 315 15.88 -3.50 21.52
CA LEU A 315 16.48 -2.21 21.23
C LEU A 315 17.27 -2.26 19.93
N TRP A 316 16.97 -1.32 19.04
CA TRP A 316 17.78 -1.02 17.87
C TRP A 316 18.48 0.30 18.11
N ARG A 317 19.78 0.25 18.39
CA ARG A 317 20.60 1.43 18.62
C ARG A 317 20.98 2.08 17.30
N ASP A 318 21.07 3.41 17.30
CA ASP A 318 21.40 4.22 16.12
C ASP A 318 20.52 3.82 14.92
N TRP A 319 19.24 3.59 15.23
CA TRP A 319 18.22 3.19 14.29
C TRP A 319 18.04 4.31 13.26
N ALA A 320 18.20 3.92 12.00
CA ALA A 320 17.81 4.70 10.84
C ALA A 320 16.73 3.92 10.09
N PRO A 321 15.54 4.52 9.85
CA PRO A 321 14.52 3.89 9.03
C PRO A 321 15.09 3.66 7.62
N ARG A 322 14.85 2.47 7.08
CA ARG A 322 15.21 2.15 5.70
C ARG A 322 13.95 2.18 4.86
N ASP A 323 14.00 2.88 3.73
CA ASP A 323 12.87 2.97 2.79
C ASP A 323 12.31 1.60 2.40
N ASP A 324 13.19 0.60 2.24
CA ASP A 324 12.85 -0.79 1.89
C ASP A 324 12.08 -1.53 2.99
N SER A 325 12.07 -1.00 4.21
CA SER A 325 11.47 -1.57 5.42
C SER A 325 10.25 -0.78 5.90
N LEU A 326 9.91 0.33 5.23
CA LEU A 326 8.73 1.13 5.49
C LEU A 326 7.58 0.75 4.53
N SER A 327 6.37 0.73 5.05
CA SER A 327 5.15 0.62 4.24
C SER A 327 4.20 1.73 4.65
N ALA A 328 3.75 2.54 3.68
CA ALA A 328 2.87 3.66 3.96
C ALA A 328 1.50 3.16 4.45
N ARG A 329 1.09 3.58 5.66
CA ARG A 329 -0.18 3.13 6.26
C ARG A 329 -1.22 4.24 6.41
N LYS A 330 -0.81 5.49 6.62
CA LYS A 330 -1.71 6.64 6.84
C LYS A 330 -1.20 7.87 6.09
N PHE A 331 -2.11 8.56 5.41
CA PHE A 331 -1.85 9.84 4.75
C PHE A 331 -2.72 10.92 5.38
N ALA A 332 -2.14 12.09 5.62
CA ALA A 332 -2.89 13.30 5.94
C ALA A 332 -3.15 14.08 4.64
N TYR A 333 -4.37 14.55 4.43
CA TYR A 333 -4.77 15.34 3.27
C TYR A 333 -5.26 16.71 3.73
N SER A 334 -4.70 17.77 3.16
CA SER A 334 -5.20 19.14 3.37
C SER A 334 -6.28 19.44 2.35
N LEU A 335 -7.45 19.86 2.83
CA LEU A 335 -8.55 20.27 1.97
C LEU A 335 -8.18 21.56 1.22
N PRO A 336 -8.57 21.72 -0.07
CA PRO A 336 -8.43 22.98 -0.78
C PRO A 336 -9.19 24.10 -0.05
N SER A 337 -8.57 25.27 0.06
CA SER A 337 -9.16 26.49 0.61
C SER A 337 -10.17 27.14 -0.33
#